data_AF-A0A2A9FNN1-F1
#
_entry.id   AF-A0A2A9FNN1-F1
#
_cell.length_a   1.000
_cell.length_b   1.000
_cell.length_c   1.000
_cell.angle_alpha   90.00
_cell.angle_beta   90.00
_cell.angle_gamma   90.00
#
_symmetry.space_group_name_H-M   'P 1'
#
loop_
_entity.id
_entity.type
_entity.pdbx_description
1 polymer ?
#
loop_
_entity_poly.entity_id
_entity_poly.type
_entity_poly.pdbx_seq_one_letter_code
_entity_poly.pdbx_strand_id
1 'polypeptide(L)'
;MKQPVSDSNRALGQIVDENVHAIGQLVQLLDQMAGTFYRQCFGFRNQHVIGKHVRHIIDHYSALLTATSGAGGLLDYENRNRDLSLEKDRRAARDCLEETVEALRSRFEGPCADELNMRHNSAGKHQTVKTSVERELVFLASHTIHHMAIIGMLAEQAGVKVSSDFGVHPSTLRYLEGHTNGMVYLDTFKNRYPHFVAMGKRDFGMDRVHLDEMVQICMVAPMVAEPLEWDSKELAALTEYTPQEQQKYIDKQ
;
A
#
# COMPACT_ATOMS: atom_id res chain seq x y z
N MET A 1 9.25 -14.17 28.25
CA MET A 1 10.56 -13.98 27.59
C MET A 1 10.59 -12.53 27.12
N LYS A 2 11.43 -11.66 27.69
CA LYS A 2 11.53 -10.26 27.24
C LYS A 2 12.33 -10.25 25.93
N GLN A 3 11.78 -9.69 24.86
CA GLN A 3 12.55 -9.42 23.64
C GLN A 3 13.77 -8.57 23.99
N PRO A 4 14.96 -8.84 23.41
CA PRO A 4 16.13 -8.02 23.64
C PRO A 4 15.88 -6.62 23.05
N VAL A 5 16.26 -5.59 23.81
CA VAL A 5 16.01 -4.15 23.51
C VAL A 5 16.52 -3.75 22.11
N SER A 6 17.56 -4.43 21.60
CA SER A 6 18.11 -4.21 20.25
C SER A 6 17.14 -4.58 19.12
N ASP A 7 16.32 -5.62 19.31
CA ASP A 7 15.38 -6.10 18.28
C ASP A 7 14.14 -5.21 18.20
N SER A 8 13.67 -4.70 19.34
CA SER A 8 12.55 -3.73 19.41
C SER A 8 12.91 -2.40 18.74
N ASN A 9 14.12 -1.89 18.98
CA ASN A 9 14.56 -0.63 18.37
C ASN A 9 14.70 -0.74 16.84
N ARG A 10 15.11 -1.93 16.35
CA ARG A 10 15.17 -2.23 14.91
C ARG A 10 13.78 -2.33 14.28
N ALA A 11 12.81 -2.95 14.98
CA ALA A 11 11.44 -3.07 14.50
C ALA A 11 10.73 -1.70 14.42
N LEU A 12 10.89 -0.86 15.45
CA LEU A 12 10.36 0.51 15.43
C LEU A 12 10.94 1.32 14.27
N GLY A 13 12.25 1.24 14.04
CA GLY A 13 12.90 1.91 12.91
C GLY A 13 12.29 1.53 11.56
N GLN A 14 12.01 0.24 11.34
CA GLN A 14 11.35 -0.22 10.11
C GLN A 14 9.94 0.37 9.95
N ILE A 15 9.16 0.46 11.02
CA ILE A 15 7.82 1.05 10.99
C ILE A 15 7.91 2.55 10.70
N VAL A 16 8.89 3.26 11.27
CA VAL A 16 9.14 4.67 10.96
C VAL A 16 9.50 4.85 9.49
N ASP A 17 10.38 4.01 8.96
CA ASP A 17 10.78 4.03 7.54
C ASP A 17 9.58 3.80 6.60
N GLU A 18 8.63 2.92 6.95
CA GLU A 18 7.40 2.72 6.20
C GLU A 18 6.54 4.00 6.12
N ASN A 19 6.38 4.72 7.24
CA ASN A 19 5.67 5.99 7.28
C ASN A 19 6.39 7.06 6.45
N VAL A 20 7.71 7.17 6.63
CA VAL A 20 8.55 8.12 5.88
C VAL A 20 8.49 7.86 4.38
N HIS A 21 8.52 6.59 3.97
CA HIS A 21 8.42 6.21 2.56
C HIS A 21 7.08 6.63 1.95
N ALA A 22 5.97 6.34 2.64
CA ALA A 22 4.63 6.73 2.18
C ALA A 22 4.49 8.26 2.06
N ILE A 23 4.97 9.02 3.05
CA ILE A 23 4.97 10.49 2.98
C ILE A 23 5.87 10.98 1.83
N GLY A 24 7.04 10.36 1.63
CA GLY A 24 7.95 10.70 0.53
C GLY A 24 7.32 10.51 -0.85
N GLN A 25 6.59 9.42 -1.07
CA GLN A 25 5.81 9.22 -2.30
C GLN A 25 4.75 10.33 -2.48
N LEU A 26 4.06 10.72 -1.41
CA LEU A 26 3.09 11.82 -1.45
C LEU A 26 3.75 13.15 -1.80
N VAL A 27 4.89 13.48 -1.20
CA VAL A 27 5.67 14.69 -1.54
C VAL A 27 6.05 14.71 -3.03
N GLN A 28 6.53 13.58 -3.57
CA GLN A 28 6.89 13.47 -4.99
C GLN A 28 5.69 13.74 -5.91
N LEU A 29 4.52 13.19 -5.59
CA LEU A 29 3.30 13.48 -6.36
C LEU A 29 2.94 14.97 -6.31
N LEU A 30 3.02 15.59 -5.12
CA LEU A 30 2.73 17.02 -4.97
C LEU A 30 3.71 17.88 -5.77
N ASP A 31 4.99 17.51 -5.85
CA ASP A 31 5.99 18.26 -6.63
C ASP A 31 5.70 18.23 -8.14
N GLN A 32 5.19 17.10 -8.64
CA GLN A 32 4.87 16.91 -10.07
C GLN A 32 3.49 17.49 -10.46
N MET A 33 2.66 17.85 -9.49
CA MET A 33 1.30 18.31 -9.72
C MET A 33 1.20 19.84 -9.85
N ALA A 34 0.39 20.32 -10.79
CA ALA A 34 0.01 21.73 -10.84
C ALA A 34 -0.96 22.09 -9.70
N GLY A 35 -0.80 23.27 -9.11
CA GLY A 35 -1.65 23.71 -7.99
C GLY A 35 -3.15 23.83 -8.33
N THR A 36 -3.51 23.91 -9.62
CA THR A 36 -4.90 23.87 -10.09
C THR A 36 -5.56 22.51 -9.83
N PHE A 37 -4.87 21.41 -10.11
CA PHE A 37 -5.37 20.05 -9.86
C PHE A 37 -5.49 19.74 -8.37
N TYR A 38 -4.55 20.25 -7.56
CA TYR A 38 -4.57 20.08 -6.10
C TYR A 38 -5.87 20.61 -5.45
N ARG A 39 -6.39 21.73 -5.98
CA ARG A 39 -7.60 22.40 -5.50
C ARG A 39 -8.88 21.99 -6.24
N GLN A 40 -8.76 21.13 -7.24
CA GLN A 40 -9.91 20.73 -8.06
C GLN A 40 -10.93 19.98 -7.21
N CYS A 41 -12.20 20.35 -7.38
CA CYS A 41 -13.31 19.64 -6.77
C CYS A 41 -13.79 18.51 -7.69
N PHE A 42 -14.06 17.35 -7.10
CA PHE A 42 -14.55 16.17 -7.79
C PHE A 42 -15.89 15.69 -7.21
N GLY A 43 -16.60 14.93 -8.03
CA GLY A 43 -17.92 14.35 -7.74
C GLY A 43 -19.07 15.35 -7.90
N PHE A 44 -20.29 14.82 -8.01
CA PHE A 44 -21.50 15.61 -8.28
C PHE A 44 -21.76 16.72 -7.25
N ARG A 45 -21.31 16.52 -5.99
CA ARG A 45 -21.45 17.50 -4.90
C ARG A 45 -20.23 18.42 -4.73
N ASN A 46 -19.18 18.28 -5.54
CA ASN A 46 -17.93 19.05 -5.42
C ASN A 46 -17.27 18.97 -4.03
N GLN A 47 -17.33 17.82 -3.38
CA GLN A 47 -16.86 17.65 -1.99
C GLN A 47 -15.46 17.07 -1.88
N HIS A 48 -15.02 16.31 -2.90
CA HIS A 48 -13.74 15.62 -2.90
C HIS A 48 -12.66 16.52 -3.49
N VAL A 49 -11.61 16.78 -2.71
CA VAL A 49 -10.49 17.66 -3.09
C VAL A 49 -9.22 17.01 -2.57
N ILE A 50 -8.17 16.94 -3.39
CA ILE A 50 -6.88 16.33 -3.02
C ILE A 50 -6.33 16.99 -1.75
N GLY A 51 -6.34 18.33 -1.69
CA GLY A 51 -5.82 19.05 -0.53
C GLY A 51 -6.51 18.75 0.80
N LYS A 52 -7.79 18.33 0.81
CA LYS A 52 -8.46 17.89 2.05
C LYS A 52 -7.88 16.59 2.59
N HIS A 53 -7.55 15.66 1.69
CA HIS A 53 -6.94 14.38 2.05
C HIS A 53 -5.50 14.58 2.54
N VAL A 54 -4.73 15.44 1.87
CA VAL A 54 -3.36 15.77 2.29
C VAL A 54 -3.34 16.44 3.66
N ARG A 55 -4.17 17.47 3.89
CA ARG A 55 -4.30 18.07 5.23
C ARG A 55 -4.70 17.03 6.28
N HIS A 56 -5.64 16.15 5.95
CA HIS A 56 -6.09 15.11 6.88
C HIS A 56 -4.94 14.16 7.28
N ILE A 57 -4.06 13.79 6.35
CA ILE A 57 -2.83 13.02 6.66
C ILE A 57 -1.92 13.82 7.60
N ILE A 58 -1.62 15.09 7.26
CA ILE A 58 -0.76 15.98 8.06
C ILE A 58 -1.30 16.12 9.49
N ASP A 59 -2.62 16.32 9.64
CA ASP A 59 -3.24 16.48 10.96
C ASP A 59 -3.02 15.24 11.84
N HIS A 60 -3.05 14.03 11.26
CA HIS A 60 -2.87 12.79 12.01
C HIS A 60 -1.44 12.62 12.51
N TYR A 61 -0.44 12.90 11.67
CA TYR A 61 0.95 12.88 12.10
C TYR A 61 1.23 13.97 13.13
N SER A 62 0.67 15.17 12.95
CA SER A 62 0.78 16.27 13.90
C SER A 62 0.21 15.91 15.28
N ALA A 63 -0.91 15.16 15.32
CA ALA A 63 -1.48 14.68 16.58
C ALA A 63 -0.54 13.70 17.30
N LEU A 64 0.07 12.74 16.59
CA LEU A 64 1.03 11.80 17.18
C LEU A 64 2.30 12.52 17.66
N LEU A 65 2.88 13.39 16.84
CA LEU A 65 4.10 14.14 17.18
C LEU A 65 3.85 15.06 18.39
N THR A 66 2.66 15.63 18.51
CA THR A 66 2.25 16.42 19.67
C THR A 66 2.14 15.54 20.92
N ALA A 67 1.42 14.42 20.82
CA ALA A 67 1.20 13.49 21.94
C ALA A 67 2.50 12.83 22.44
N THR A 68 3.52 12.72 21.59
CA THR A 68 4.84 12.14 21.92
C THR A 68 5.91 13.20 22.24
N SER A 69 5.55 14.48 22.31
CA SER A 69 6.51 15.57 22.57
C SER A 69 6.98 15.66 24.04
N GLY A 70 6.27 15.02 24.95
CA GLY A 70 6.59 15.00 26.38
C GLY A 70 6.00 13.80 27.11
N ALA A 71 6.34 13.64 28.38
CA ALA A 71 5.84 12.55 29.20
C ALA A 71 4.33 12.69 29.48
N GLY A 72 3.57 11.61 29.26
CA GLY A 72 2.13 11.55 29.58
C GLY A 72 1.22 12.25 28.58
N GLY A 73 1.66 12.46 27.34
CA GLY A 73 0.80 13.03 26.31
C GLY A 73 -0.42 12.16 25.99
N LEU A 74 -1.49 12.81 25.56
CA LEU A 74 -2.76 12.20 25.18
C LEU A 74 -2.96 12.37 23.68
N LEU A 75 -3.02 11.26 22.95
CA LEU A 75 -3.29 11.25 21.52
C LEU A 75 -4.78 11.48 21.27
N ASP A 76 -5.11 12.44 20.40
CA ASP A 76 -6.48 12.73 19.99
C ASP A 76 -6.52 13.06 18.50
N TYR A 77 -6.92 12.09 17.67
CA TYR A 77 -7.05 12.28 16.22
C TYR A 77 -8.28 13.12 15.81
N GLU A 78 -9.20 13.39 16.73
CA GLU A 78 -10.39 14.21 16.45
C GLU A 78 -10.14 15.69 16.75
N ASN A 79 -9.33 15.99 17.76
CA ASN A 79 -8.97 17.35 18.15
C ASN A 79 -7.85 17.93 17.26
N ARG A 80 -8.22 18.33 16.05
CA ARG A 80 -7.29 18.82 15.02
C ARG A 80 -7.48 20.31 14.75
N ASN A 81 -6.38 21.05 14.58
CA ASN A 81 -6.38 22.48 14.26
C ASN A 81 -6.97 22.78 12.87
N ARG A 82 -7.01 21.78 11.96
CA ARG A 82 -7.61 21.84 10.62
C ARG A 82 -7.18 23.09 9.84
N ASP A 83 -5.88 23.29 9.68
CA ASP A 83 -5.37 24.42 8.91
C ASP A 83 -5.85 24.34 7.44
N LEU A 84 -6.77 25.25 7.09
CA LEU A 84 -7.39 25.29 5.77
C LEU A 84 -6.45 25.82 4.68
N SER A 85 -5.33 26.45 5.07
CA SER A 85 -4.31 26.89 4.10
C SER A 85 -3.70 25.69 3.38
N LEU A 86 -3.47 24.59 4.09
CA LEU A 86 -2.93 23.35 3.55
C LEU A 86 -3.87 22.70 2.53
N GLU A 87 -5.18 22.95 2.60
CA GLU A 87 -6.12 22.44 1.59
C GLU A 87 -5.99 23.17 0.24
N LYS A 88 -5.42 24.38 0.23
CA LYS A 88 -5.39 25.28 -0.94
C LYS A 88 -3.98 25.48 -1.50
N ASP A 89 -2.98 25.46 -0.63
CA ASP A 89 -1.59 25.65 -0.99
C ASP A 89 -0.84 24.32 -1.00
N ARG A 90 -0.58 23.84 -2.22
CA ARG A 90 0.16 22.62 -2.48
C ARG A 90 1.59 22.68 -1.94
N ARG A 91 2.25 23.84 -2.00
CA ARG A 91 3.64 23.99 -1.56
C ARG A 91 3.69 23.95 -0.04
N ALA A 92 2.84 24.72 0.64
CA ALA A 92 2.74 24.67 2.10
C ALA A 92 2.44 23.25 2.62
N ALA A 93 1.54 22.52 1.96
CA ALA A 93 1.25 21.13 2.32
C ALA A 93 2.46 20.19 2.11
N ARG A 94 3.19 20.37 1.00
CA ARG A 94 4.41 19.61 0.70
C ARG A 94 5.53 19.90 1.70
N ASP A 95 5.75 21.15 2.06
CA ASP A 95 6.77 21.55 3.04
C ASP A 95 6.43 21.00 4.43
N CYS A 96 5.15 21.04 4.84
CA CYS A 96 4.71 20.47 6.11
C CYS A 96 4.85 18.93 6.17
N LEU A 97 4.69 18.23 5.04
CA LEU A 97 4.97 16.79 4.95
C LEU A 97 6.47 16.48 5.10
N GLU A 98 7.35 17.30 4.53
CA GLU A 98 8.80 17.14 4.72
C GLU A 98 9.20 17.41 6.18
N GLU A 99 8.67 18.46 6.80
CA GLU A 99 8.87 18.72 8.22
C GLU A 99 8.38 17.55 9.08
N THR A 100 7.28 16.92 8.69
CA THR A 100 6.76 15.72 9.36
C THR A 100 7.74 14.56 9.25
N VAL A 101 8.33 14.32 8.07
CA VAL A 101 9.35 13.27 7.87
C VAL A 101 10.55 13.48 8.79
N GLU A 102 11.09 14.69 8.82
CA GLU A 102 12.23 15.02 9.67
C GLU A 102 11.90 14.88 11.16
N ALA A 103 10.68 15.31 11.56
CA ALA A 103 10.21 15.16 12.93
C ALA A 103 10.04 13.70 13.34
N LEU A 104 9.52 12.83 12.47
CA LEU A 104 9.38 11.40 12.72
C LEU A 104 10.75 10.75 12.92
N ARG A 105 11.70 11.03 12.02
CA ARG A 105 13.07 10.51 12.10
C ARG A 105 13.72 10.94 13.40
N SER A 106 13.72 12.24 13.70
CA SER A 106 14.35 12.77 14.91
C SER A 106 13.69 12.27 16.20
N ARG A 107 12.37 12.14 16.24
CA ARG A 107 11.64 11.72 17.44
C ARG A 107 11.90 10.27 17.83
N PHE A 108 12.05 9.39 16.84
CA PHE A 108 12.09 7.94 17.03
C PHE A 108 13.44 7.30 16.68
N GLU A 109 14.50 8.09 16.52
CA GLU A 109 15.89 7.61 16.37
C GLU A 109 16.45 6.99 17.67
N GLY A 110 15.92 7.40 18.83
CA GLY A 110 16.34 6.96 20.16
C GLY A 110 15.24 6.31 21.00
N PRO A 111 15.52 6.00 22.28
CA PRO A 111 14.55 5.37 23.17
C PRO A 111 13.28 6.21 23.30
N CYS A 112 12.13 5.63 22.92
CA CYS A 112 10.82 6.25 23.07
C CYS A 112 10.01 5.51 24.15
N ALA A 113 9.09 6.21 24.81
CA ALA A 113 8.13 5.54 25.67
C ALA A 113 7.13 4.80 24.79
N ASP A 114 7.03 3.48 24.97
CA ASP A 114 6.12 2.67 24.14
C ASP A 114 4.65 2.92 24.49
N GLU A 115 4.30 3.12 25.76
CA GLU A 115 2.90 3.26 26.19
C GLU A 115 2.36 4.68 25.96
N LEU A 116 1.22 4.77 25.29
CA LEU A 116 0.53 6.02 24.99
C LEU A 116 -0.95 5.91 25.35
N ASN A 117 -1.55 7.01 25.80
CA ASN A 117 -3.00 7.08 25.98
C ASN A 117 -3.62 7.75 24.76
N MET A 118 -4.70 7.19 24.24
CA MET A 118 -5.49 7.76 23.16
C MET A 118 -6.90 8.09 23.63
N ARG A 119 -7.37 9.30 23.33
CA ARG A 119 -8.77 9.68 23.46
C ARG A 119 -9.53 9.17 22.25
N HIS A 120 -10.51 8.30 22.50
CA HIS A 120 -11.43 7.78 21.51
C HIS A 120 -12.84 8.30 21.79
N ASN A 121 -13.52 8.79 20.77
CA ASN A 121 -14.92 9.18 20.87
C ASN A 121 -15.80 8.04 20.36
N SER A 122 -16.62 7.49 21.24
CA SER A 122 -17.64 6.50 20.88
C SER A 122 -19.02 7.07 21.21
N ALA A 123 -19.82 7.35 20.18
CA ALA A 123 -21.17 7.90 20.31
C ALA A 123 -21.26 9.18 21.19
N GLY A 124 -20.31 10.09 21.04
CA GLY A 124 -20.27 11.36 21.79
C GLY A 124 -19.69 11.24 23.20
N LYS A 125 -19.24 10.05 23.62
CA LYS A 125 -18.55 9.83 24.88
C LYS A 125 -17.06 9.66 24.65
N HIS A 126 -16.28 10.53 25.27
CA HIS A 126 -14.82 10.40 25.29
C HIS A 126 -14.42 9.29 26.25
N GLN A 127 -13.63 8.35 25.74
CA GLN A 127 -13.02 7.28 26.51
C GLN A 127 -11.51 7.32 26.27
N THR A 128 -10.74 7.10 27.33
CA THR A 128 -9.29 6.94 27.19
C THR A 128 -8.99 5.45 27.03
N VAL A 129 -8.31 5.11 25.94
CA VAL A 129 -7.83 3.77 25.67
C VAL A 129 -6.30 3.76 25.68
N LYS A 130 -5.72 2.64 26.11
CA LYS A 130 -4.27 2.44 26.02
C LYS A 130 -3.90 2.02 24.61
N THR A 131 -2.81 2.57 24.11
CA THR A 131 -2.18 2.19 22.84
C THR A 131 -0.65 2.23 22.99
N SER A 132 0.07 1.96 21.91
CA SER A 132 1.52 2.14 21.85
C SER A 132 1.95 2.96 20.66
N VAL A 133 3.13 3.59 20.75
CA VAL A 133 3.74 4.36 19.65
C VAL A 133 3.88 3.50 18.39
N GLU A 134 4.41 2.27 18.54
CA GLU A 134 4.55 1.31 17.44
C GLU A 134 3.20 1.02 16.75
N ARG A 135 2.15 0.74 17.55
CA ARG A 135 0.81 0.52 17.00
C ARG A 135 0.40 1.76 16.21
N GLU A 136 0.45 2.94 16.81
CA GLU A 136 -0.05 4.15 16.17
C GLU A 136 0.71 4.50 14.89
N LEU A 137 2.02 4.24 14.81
CA LEU A 137 2.78 4.37 13.56
C LEU A 137 2.34 3.35 12.49
N VAL A 138 2.03 2.10 12.85
CA VAL A 138 1.46 1.11 11.90
C VAL A 138 0.11 1.59 11.38
N PHE A 139 -0.73 2.14 12.25
CA PHE A 139 -2.02 2.72 11.86
C PHE A 139 -1.85 3.93 10.94
N LEU A 140 -0.93 4.84 11.26
CA LEU A 140 -0.65 6.01 10.43
C LEU A 140 -0.16 5.62 9.04
N ALA A 141 0.73 4.62 8.91
CA ALA A 141 1.16 4.11 7.62
C ALA A 141 -0.05 3.61 6.80
N SER A 142 -0.85 2.73 7.38
CA SER A 142 -2.05 2.17 6.72
C SER A 142 -3.07 3.25 6.32
N HIS A 143 -3.34 4.19 7.23
CA HIS A 143 -4.28 5.29 7.01
C HIS A 143 -3.76 6.29 5.97
N THR A 144 -2.45 6.56 5.95
CA THR A 144 -1.79 7.39 4.93
C THR A 144 -1.91 6.75 3.56
N ILE A 145 -1.58 5.46 3.44
CA ILE A 145 -1.71 4.69 2.19
C ILE A 145 -3.16 4.67 1.70
N HIS A 146 -4.13 4.48 2.60
CA HIS A 146 -5.56 4.55 2.27
C HIS A 146 -5.94 5.90 1.63
N HIS A 147 -5.49 7.01 2.22
CA HIS A 147 -5.74 8.33 1.65
C HIS A 147 -4.94 8.60 0.37
N MET A 148 -3.73 8.07 0.25
CA MET A 148 -2.96 8.12 -0.98
C MET A 148 -3.68 7.40 -2.13
N ALA A 149 -4.31 6.25 -1.90
CA ALA A 149 -5.11 5.58 -2.93
C ALA A 149 -6.25 6.47 -3.46
N ILE A 150 -6.94 7.19 -2.56
CA ILE A 150 -7.97 8.17 -2.96
C ILE A 150 -7.35 9.34 -3.72
N ILE A 151 -6.22 9.88 -3.24
CA ILE A 151 -5.50 10.97 -3.89
C ILE A 151 -5.05 10.55 -5.31
N GLY A 152 -4.52 9.34 -5.47
CA GLY A 152 -4.09 8.78 -6.74
C GLY A 152 -5.24 8.73 -7.74
N MET A 153 -6.39 8.17 -7.33
CA MET A 153 -7.61 8.13 -8.15
C MET A 153 -8.07 9.54 -8.58
N LEU A 154 -8.07 10.52 -7.66
CA LEU A 154 -8.46 11.90 -7.98
C LEU A 154 -7.44 12.58 -8.91
N ALA A 155 -6.15 12.32 -8.71
CA ALA A 155 -5.08 12.85 -9.54
C ALA A 155 -5.16 12.31 -10.97
N GLU A 156 -5.40 11.01 -11.14
CA GLU A 156 -5.64 10.38 -12.44
C GLU A 156 -6.86 10.97 -13.14
N GLN A 157 -7.97 11.19 -12.42
CA GLN A 157 -9.16 11.88 -12.97
C GLN A 157 -8.89 13.31 -13.42
N ALA A 158 -7.93 13.99 -12.79
CA ALA A 158 -7.44 15.31 -13.22
C ALA A 158 -6.46 15.26 -14.39
N GLY A 159 -6.09 14.07 -14.87
CA GLY A 159 -5.10 13.88 -15.94
C GLY A 159 -3.65 13.97 -15.46
N VAL A 160 -3.40 13.86 -14.15
CA VAL A 160 -2.05 13.79 -13.58
C VAL A 160 -1.57 12.33 -13.66
N LYS A 161 -0.36 12.13 -14.19
CA LYS A 161 0.26 10.79 -14.19
C LYS A 161 0.67 10.43 -12.77
N VAL A 162 0.18 9.28 -12.29
CA VAL A 162 0.52 8.72 -10.98
C VAL A 162 1.37 7.46 -11.18
N SER A 163 2.33 7.23 -10.29
CA SER A 163 3.16 6.02 -10.35
C SER A 163 2.35 4.78 -9.97
N SER A 164 2.67 3.62 -10.55
CA SER A 164 1.92 2.37 -10.35
C SER A 164 2.02 1.81 -8.93
N ASP A 165 3.02 2.23 -8.16
CA ASP A 165 3.25 1.86 -6.75
C ASP A 165 2.70 2.90 -5.76
N PHE A 166 2.15 4.02 -6.23
CA PHE A 166 1.66 5.10 -5.38
C PHE A 166 0.40 4.69 -4.62
N GLY A 167 0.42 4.82 -3.29
CA GLY A 167 -0.72 4.47 -2.45
C GLY A 167 -1.03 2.97 -2.42
N VAL A 168 -0.06 2.13 -2.81
CA VAL A 168 -0.16 0.67 -2.73
C VAL A 168 0.51 0.22 -1.42
N HIS A 169 -0.23 -0.54 -0.60
CA HIS A 169 0.32 -1.01 0.67
C HIS A 169 1.50 -1.97 0.43
N PRO A 170 2.58 -1.94 1.24
CA PRO A 170 3.70 -2.87 1.10
C PRO A 170 3.30 -4.35 1.13
N SER A 171 2.21 -4.71 1.84
CA SER A 171 1.67 -6.08 1.77
C SER A 171 1.10 -6.43 0.39
N THR A 172 0.42 -5.48 -0.26
CA THR A 172 -0.05 -5.60 -1.63
C THR A 172 1.13 -5.62 -2.59
N LEU A 173 2.17 -4.82 -2.38
CA LEU A 173 3.40 -4.90 -3.19
C LEU A 173 4.11 -6.23 -3.00
N ARG A 174 4.25 -6.79 -1.79
CA ARG A 174 4.82 -8.13 -1.59
C ARG A 174 3.97 -9.23 -2.21
N TYR A 175 2.64 -9.10 -2.13
CA TYR A 175 1.73 -9.97 -2.84
C TYR A 175 1.98 -9.84 -4.34
N LEU A 176 1.99 -8.63 -4.88
CA LEU A 176 2.25 -8.35 -6.28
C LEU A 176 3.64 -8.80 -6.70
N GLU A 177 4.74 -8.45 -6.04
CA GLU A 177 6.11 -8.92 -6.31
C GLU A 177 6.24 -10.44 -6.25
N GLY A 178 5.51 -11.10 -5.35
CA GLY A 178 5.34 -12.55 -5.34
C GLY A 178 4.58 -13.10 -6.57
N HIS A 179 3.90 -12.23 -7.32
CA HIS A 179 3.08 -12.48 -8.52
C HIS A 179 3.52 -11.71 -9.80
N THR A 180 4.43 -10.72 -9.75
CA THR A 180 4.76 -9.75 -10.81
C THR A 180 6.23 -9.79 -11.21
N ASN A 181 7.00 -10.76 -10.72
CA ASN A 181 8.30 -11.09 -11.29
C ASN A 181 8.17 -12.25 -12.29
N GLY A 182 7.45 -11.99 -13.40
CA GLY A 182 7.13 -13.00 -14.41
C GLY A 182 6.23 -14.11 -13.88
N MET A 183 5.75 -14.97 -14.78
CA MET A 183 5.22 -16.27 -14.34
C MET A 183 6.28 -16.91 -13.42
N VAL A 184 5.98 -17.06 -12.13
CA VAL A 184 6.80 -17.89 -11.25
C VAL A 184 6.52 -19.32 -11.66
N TYR A 185 7.24 -19.75 -12.69
CA TYR A 185 7.28 -21.14 -13.07
C TYR A 185 7.87 -21.90 -11.89
N LEU A 186 7.03 -22.72 -11.25
CA LEU A 186 7.51 -23.76 -10.35
C LEU A 186 8.46 -24.68 -11.13
N ASP A 187 9.40 -25.34 -10.47
CA ASP A 187 10.35 -26.23 -11.14
C ASP A 187 9.63 -27.34 -11.96
N THR A 188 8.41 -27.71 -11.53
CA THR A 188 7.53 -28.63 -12.26
C THR A 188 7.15 -28.14 -13.65
N PHE A 189 7.21 -26.83 -13.92
CA PHE A 189 6.95 -26.26 -15.23
C PHE A 189 7.89 -26.80 -16.30
N LYS A 190 9.08 -27.34 -15.97
CA LYS A 190 9.97 -27.99 -16.94
C LYS A 190 9.44 -29.35 -17.43
N ASN A 191 8.49 -29.94 -16.72
CA ASN A 191 7.97 -31.26 -17.06
C ASN A 191 7.09 -31.20 -18.30
N ARG A 192 7.20 -32.25 -19.14
CA ARG A 192 6.33 -32.41 -20.30
C ARG A 192 4.88 -32.60 -19.83
N TYR A 193 3.96 -31.83 -20.40
CA TYR A 193 2.53 -32.02 -20.19
C TYR A 193 2.02 -33.30 -20.90
N PRO A 194 1.02 -34.00 -20.33
CA PRO A 194 0.36 -33.68 -19.07
C PRO A 194 1.18 -34.10 -17.85
N HIS A 195 1.17 -33.29 -16.79
CA HIS A 195 1.86 -33.59 -15.53
C HIS A 195 1.04 -33.13 -14.31
N PHE A 196 1.49 -33.51 -13.11
CA PHE A 196 0.83 -33.08 -11.88
C PHE A 196 1.10 -31.59 -11.61
N VAL A 197 0.03 -30.83 -11.42
CA VAL A 197 0.12 -29.40 -11.07
C VAL A 197 -0.65 -29.18 -9.76
N ALA A 198 0.03 -28.65 -8.74
CA ALA A 198 -0.53 -28.52 -7.40
C ALA A 198 -1.83 -27.68 -7.36
N MET A 199 -1.87 -26.56 -8.09
CA MET A 199 -3.09 -25.75 -8.18
C MET A 199 -4.22 -26.44 -8.95
N GLY A 200 -3.90 -27.19 -10.01
CA GLY A 200 -4.89 -28.01 -10.73
C GLY A 200 -5.56 -29.04 -9.82
N LYS A 201 -4.79 -29.69 -8.94
CA LYS A 201 -5.35 -30.64 -7.97
C LYS A 201 -6.16 -29.96 -6.87
N ARG A 202 -5.62 -28.88 -6.29
CA ARG A 202 -6.22 -28.19 -5.15
C ARG A 202 -7.53 -27.50 -5.53
N ASP A 203 -7.54 -26.80 -6.66
CA ASP A 203 -8.62 -25.89 -7.03
C ASP A 203 -9.62 -26.53 -7.99
N PHE A 204 -9.18 -27.49 -8.81
CA PHE A 204 -9.99 -28.13 -9.86
C PHE A 204 -10.10 -29.66 -9.72
N GLY A 205 -9.47 -30.26 -8.70
CA GLY A 205 -9.53 -31.71 -8.46
C GLY A 205 -8.75 -32.57 -9.45
N MET A 206 -7.98 -31.97 -10.36
CA MET A 206 -7.31 -32.64 -11.48
C MET A 206 -6.04 -33.37 -11.03
N ASP A 207 -5.92 -34.67 -11.35
CA ASP A 207 -4.73 -35.47 -11.02
C ASP A 207 -3.55 -35.21 -11.98
N ARG A 208 -3.85 -34.88 -13.23
CA ARG A 208 -2.89 -34.43 -14.24
C ARG A 208 -3.54 -33.32 -15.04
N VAL A 209 -2.73 -32.36 -15.47
CA VAL A 209 -3.16 -31.19 -16.23
C VAL A 209 -2.48 -31.24 -17.59
N HIS A 210 -3.26 -31.07 -18.66
CA HIS A 210 -2.79 -30.89 -20.04
C HIS A 210 -2.40 -29.43 -20.29
N LEU A 211 -1.71 -29.16 -21.40
CA LEU A 211 -1.10 -27.84 -21.62
C LEU A 211 -2.14 -26.73 -21.83
N ASP A 212 -3.16 -27.02 -22.63
CA ASP A 212 -4.34 -26.18 -22.85
C ASP A 212 -5.13 -25.96 -21.56
N GLU A 213 -5.32 -27.00 -20.75
CA GLU A 213 -5.92 -26.89 -19.42
C GLU A 213 -5.07 -25.99 -18.49
N MET A 214 -3.74 -26.08 -18.57
CA MET A 214 -2.85 -25.24 -17.78
C MET A 214 -2.98 -23.76 -18.16
N VAL A 215 -3.10 -23.45 -19.46
CA VAL A 215 -3.34 -22.08 -19.94
C VAL A 215 -4.64 -21.53 -19.31
N GLN A 216 -5.72 -22.32 -19.35
CA GLN A 216 -7.00 -21.93 -18.75
C GLN A 216 -6.92 -21.75 -17.23
N ILE A 217 -6.24 -22.65 -16.53
CA ILE A 217 -6.03 -22.56 -15.07
C ILE A 217 -5.26 -21.29 -14.70
N CYS A 218 -4.23 -20.92 -15.46
CA CYS A 218 -3.48 -19.67 -15.29
C CYS A 218 -4.34 -18.43 -15.56
N MET A 219 -5.29 -18.50 -16.51
CA MET A 219 -6.19 -17.37 -16.77
C MET A 219 -7.23 -17.21 -15.67
N VAL A 220 -7.81 -18.31 -15.18
CA VAL A 220 -8.93 -18.25 -14.25
C VAL A 220 -8.47 -18.04 -12.81
N ALA A 221 -7.44 -18.76 -12.34
CA ALA A 221 -7.13 -18.80 -10.91
C ALA A 221 -6.25 -17.61 -10.43
N PRO A 222 -5.04 -17.40 -10.96
CA PRO A 222 -4.21 -16.27 -10.53
C PRO A 222 -4.58 -14.96 -11.22
N MET A 223 -5.05 -15.00 -12.48
CA MET A 223 -5.34 -13.79 -13.27
C MET A 223 -6.79 -13.32 -13.16
N VAL A 224 -7.70 -14.13 -12.60
CA VAL A 224 -9.13 -13.80 -12.42
C VAL A 224 -9.77 -13.32 -13.73
N ALA A 225 -9.39 -13.94 -14.85
CA ALA A 225 -9.92 -13.67 -16.19
C ALA A 225 -11.00 -14.69 -16.56
N GLU A 226 -11.85 -14.35 -17.53
CA GLU A 226 -12.77 -15.30 -18.14
C GLU A 226 -12.00 -16.37 -18.94
N PRO A 227 -12.39 -17.65 -18.88
CA PRO A 227 -11.76 -18.70 -19.66
C PRO A 227 -12.02 -18.51 -21.16
N LEU A 228 -11.12 -19.01 -22.00
CA LEU A 228 -11.30 -19.02 -23.45
C LEU A 228 -12.21 -20.18 -23.87
N GLU A 229 -12.88 -20.06 -25.02
CA GLU A 229 -13.58 -21.20 -25.62
C GLU A 229 -12.58 -22.31 -26.00
N TRP A 230 -12.94 -23.57 -25.77
CA TRP A 230 -12.04 -24.72 -25.94
C TRP A 230 -11.58 -24.92 -27.40
N ASP A 231 -12.36 -24.45 -28.37
CA ASP A 231 -12.05 -24.50 -29.80
C ASP A 231 -11.60 -23.14 -30.37
N SER A 232 -11.32 -22.16 -29.50
CA SER A 232 -10.87 -20.83 -29.91
C SER A 232 -9.46 -20.84 -30.51
N LYS A 233 -9.22 -19.92 -31.44
CA LYS A 233 -7.89 -19.71 -32.04
C LYS A 233 -6.92 -19.14 -31.01
N GLU A 234 -7.43 -18.39 -30.06
CA GLU A 234 -6.70 -17.75 -28.97
C GLU A 234 -6.13 -18.80 -28.01
N LEU A 235 -6.93 -19.79 -27.59
CA LEU A 235 -6.45 -20.89 -26.74
C LEU A 235 -5.43 -21.75 -27.49
N ALA A 236 -5.67 -22.05 -28.77
CA ALA A 236 -4.74 -22.79 -29.60
C ALA A 236 -3.39 -22.07 -29.72
N ALA A 237 -3.41 -20.75 -29.98
CA ALA A 237 -2.19 -19.94 -30.08
C ALA A 237 -1.40 -19.88 -28.77
N LEU A 238 -2.08 -19.70 -27.63
CA LEU A 238 -1.41 -19.70 -26.31
C LEU A 238 -0.83 -21.08 -25.96
N THR A 239 -1.57 -22.14 -26.29
CA THR A 239 -1.11 -23.52 -26.09
C THR A 239 0.12 -23.83 -26.95
N GLU A 240 0.19 -23.30 -28.18
CA GLU A 240 1.36 -23.44 -29.06
C GLU A 240 2.55 -22.56 -28.64
N TYR A 241 2.29 -21.40 -28.03
CA TYR A 241 3.32 -20.51 -27.50
C TYR A 241 3.99 -21.07 -26.24
N THR A 242 3.23 -21.73 -25.37
CA THR A 242 3.69 -22.16 -24.04
C THR A 242 4.95 -23.06 -24.05
N PRO A 243 5.14 -24.01 -24.98
CA PRO A 243 6.37 -24.81 -25.07
C PRO A 243 7.61 -23.96 -25.39
N GLN A 244 7.47 -22.85 -26.11
CA GLN A 244 8.59 -21.94 -26.41
C GLN A 244 9.05 -21.24 -25.13
N GLU A 245 8.10 -20.85 -24.29
CA GLU A 245 8.40 -20.26 -22.98
C GLU A 245 8.96 -21.30 -21.99
N GLN A 246 8.47 -22.55 -22.04
CA GLN A 246 9.03 -23.68 -21.30
C GLN A 246 10.50 -23.89 -21.64
N GLN A 247 10.86 -23.85 -22.93
CA GLN A 247 12.24 -23.97 -23.37
C GLN A 247 13.11 -22.80 -22.89
N LYS A 248 12.64 -21.55 -23.03
CA LYS A 248 13.36 -20.37 -22.53
C LYS A 248 13.59 -20.42 -21.02
N TYR A 249 12.65 -20.97 -20.26
CA TYR A 249 12.81 -21.15 -18.82
C TYR A 249 13.84 -22.24 -18.48
N ILE A 250 13.83 -23.36 -19.21
CA ILE A 250 14.83 -24.42 -19.09
C ILE A 250 16.23 -23.87 -19.39
N ASP A 251 16.38 -23.07 -20.44
CA ASP A 251 17.68 -22.53 -20.90
C ASP A 251 18.27 -21.45 -19.99
N LYS A 252 17.46 -20.84 -19.10
CA LYS A 252 17.87 -19.77 -18.16
C LYS A 252 18.37 -20.29 -16.81
N GLN A 253 18.29 -21.60 -16.55
CA GLN A 253 18.78 -22.23 -15.33
C GLN A 253 20.12 -22.92 -15.56
#